data_AF-A0A2S8UIQ3-F1
#
_entry.id   AF-A0A2S8UIQ3-F1
#
_cell.length_a   1.000
_cell.length_b   1.000
_cell.length_c   1.000
_cell.angle_alpha   90.00
_cell.angle_beta   90.00
_cell.angle_gamma   90.00
#
_symmetry.space_group_name_H-M   'P 1'
#
loop_
_entity.id
_entity.type
_entity.pdbx_description
1 polymer ?
#
loop_
_entity_poly.entity_id
_entity_poly.type
_entity_poly.pdbx_seq_one_letter_code
_entity_poly.pdbx_strand_id
1 'polypeptide(L)'
;MIPMLIYKGIPNQTLKVELILGSMYFTIKDDDYGRFIHCVFSRNRAREFMRILSNGEMAELLDLGGDLLRIRPLNDGYFGIEIESKGMTRGFAIDKQQAQELSNWFQRVHKL
;
A
#
# COMPACT_ATOMS: atom_id res chain seq x y z
N MET A 1 12.38 2.74 16.51
CA MET A 1 11.04 3.20 16.09
C MET A 1 10.75 2.60 14.74
N ILE A 2 9.70 1.79 14.60
CA ILE A 2 9.33 1.24 13.30
C ILE A 2 8.71 2.40 12.50
N PRO A 3 9.32 2.82 11.38
CA PRO A 3 8.76 3.89 10.57
C PRO A 3 7.42 3.42 10.01
N MET A 4 6.43 4.31 10.03
CA MET A 4 5.04 4.01 9.67
C MET A 4 4.46 5.21 8.92
N LEU A 5 3.63 4.94 7.92
CA LEU A 5 2.79 5.95 7.24
C LEU A 5 1.32 5.64 7.50
N ILE A 6 0.53 6.69 7.72
CA ILE A 6 -0.91 6.60 7.90
C ILE A 6 -1.57 7.65 7.01
N TYR A 7 -2.41 7.19 6.10
CA TYR A 7 -3.18 8.02 5.18
C TYR A 7 -4.67 7.90 5.51
N LYS A 8 -5.35 9.03 5.64
CA LYS A 8 -6.81 9.10 5.78
C LYS A 8 -7.42 9.35 4.41
N GLY A 9 -8.37 8.50 4.02
CA GLY A 9 -9.00 8.53 2.70
C GLY A 9 -10.42 9.08 2.72
N ILE A 10 -11.25 8.58 1.80
CA ILE A 10 -12.73 8.71 1.76
C ILE A 10 -13.28 8.42 3.18
N PRO A 11 -14.42 9.03 3.62
CA PRO A 11 -14.83 8.96 5.02
C PRO A 11 -14.74 7.54 5.60
N ASN A 12 -14.02 7.43 6.71
CA ASN A 12 -13.84 6.23 7.52
C ASN A 12 -12.95 5.12 6.93
N GLN A 13 -12.08 5.44 5.97
CA GLN A 13 -11.00 4.53 5.56
C GLN A 13 -9.62 5.07 5.89
N THR A 14 -8.75 4.19 6.38
CA THR A 14 -7.35 4.48 6.67
C THR A 14 -6.45 3.45 5.99
N LEU A 15 -5.45 3.92 5.24
CA LEU A 15 -4.34 3.10 4.75
C LEU A 15 -3.14 3.28 5.68
N LYS A 16 -2.64 2.17 6.21
CA LYS A 16 -1.46 2.10 7.06
C LYS A 16 -0.38 1.31 6.34
N VAL A 17 0.84 1.86 6.29
CA VAL A 17 2.02 1.18 5.72
C VAL A 17 3.12 1.10 6.77
N GLU A 18 3.60 -0.11 7.04
CA GLU A 18 4.59 -0.40 8.08
C GLU A 18 5.72 -1.30 7.58
N LEU A 19 6.92 -1.14 8.16
CA LEU A 19 8.05 -2.04 7.93
C LEU A 19 8.35 -2.85 9.20
N ILE A 20 7.98 -4.13 9.23
CA ILE A 20 8.17 -5.00 10.40
C ILE A 20 9.07 -6.17 9.97
N LEU A 21 10.19 -6.36 10.68
CA LEU A 21 11.15 -7.45 10.41
C LEU A 21 11.57 -7.57 8.93
N GLY A 22 11.74 -6.43 8.25
CA GLY A 22 12.13 -6.38 6.84
C GLY A 22 11.01 -6.67 5.84
N SER A 23 9.79 -6.92 6.31
CA SER A 23 8.58 -7.09 5.49
C SER A 23 7.70 -5.84 5.54
N MET A 24 7.09 -5.52 4.42
CA MET A 24 6.23 -4.34 4.27
C MET A 24 4.77 -4.73 4.37
N TYR A 25 4.06 -4.11 5.30
CA TYR A 25 2.66 -4.37 5.59
C TYR A 25 1.84 -3.22 5.03
N PHE A 26 0.88 -3.54 4.17
CA PHE A 26 -0.17 -2.61 3.74
C PHE A 26 -1.46 -3.03 4.42
N THR A 27 -2.08 -2.15 5.20
CA THR A 27 -3.34 -2.43 5.88
C THR A 27 -4.35 -1.35 5.54
N ILE A 28 -5.50 -1.76 4.96
CA ILE A 28 -6.65 -0.87 4.76
C ILE A 28 -7.66 -1.20 5.85
N LYS A 29 -7.95 -0.22 6.71
CA LYS A 29 -8.92 -0.33 7.79
C LYS A 29 -10.16 0.50 7.47
N ASP A 30 -11.30 -0.09 7.78
CA ASP A 30 -12.60 0.56 7.89
C ASP A 30 -12.85 0.96 9.33
N ASP A 31 -12.92 2.26 9.60
CA ASP A 31 -13.10 2.78 10.95
C ASP A 31 -14.53 2.59 11.46
N ASP A 32 -15.52 2.44 10.57
CA ASP A 32 -16.93 2.24 10.95
C ASP A 32 -17.23 0.83 11.43
N TYR A 33 -16.60 -0.17 10.82
CA TYR A 33 -16.91 -1.58 11.05
C TYR A 33 -15.79 -2.35 11.76
N GLY A 34 -14.67 -1.70 12.06
CA GLY A 34 -13.47 -2.33 12.65
C GLY A 34 -12.83 -3.41 11.77
N ARG A 35 -13.28 -3.55 10.52
CA ARG A 35 -12.77 -4.54 9.57
C ARG A 35 -11.49 -4.01 8.93
N PHE A 36 -10.50 -4.88 8.79
CA PHE A 36 -9.27 -4.55 8.08
C PHE A 36 -8.93 -5.65 7.09
N ILE A 37 -8.20 -5.26 6.06
CA ILE A 37 -7.56 -6.17 5.12
C ILE A 37 -6.09 -5.78 5.02
N HIS A 38 -5.22 -6.76 4.79
CA HIS A 38 -3.79 -6.47 4.68
C HIS A 38 -3.10 -7.39 3.67
N CYS A 39 -1.99 -6.91 3.14
CA CYS A 39 -1.01 -7.69 2.39
C CYS A 39 0.38 -7.50 2.99
N VAL A 40 1.22 -8.54 2.88
CA VAL A 40 2.59 -8.55 3.40
C VAL A 40 3.58 -8.87 2.29
N PHE A 41 4.44 -7.91 1.97
CA PHE A 41 5.47 -8.06 0.95
C PHE A 41 6.84 -8.28 1.56
N SER A 42 7.59 -9.23 1.01
CA SER A 42 9.04 -9.29 1.22
C SER A 42 9.71 -8.01 0.71
N ARG A 43 10.91 -7.70 1.20
CA ARG A 43 11.70 -6.54 0.74
C ARG A 43 11.81 -6.45 -0.78
N ASN A 44 12.03 -7.57 -1.48
CA ASN A 44 12.21 -7.57 -2.93
C ASN A 44 10.91 -7.24 -3.67
N ARG A 45 9.78 -7.81 -3.22
CA ARG A 45 8.47 -7.50 -3.79
C ARG A 45 8.02 -6.07 -3.48
N ALA A 46 8.36 -5.57 -2.30
CA ALA A 46 8.07 -4.18 -1.95
C ALA A 46 8.88 -3.19 -2.82
N ARG A 47 10.11 -3.53 -3.21
CA ARG A 47 10.89 -2.72 -4.18
C ARG A 47 10.24 -2.71 -5.56
N GLU A 48 9.74 -3.85 -6.00
CA GLU A 48 9.01 -3.97 -7.27
C GLU A 48 7.76 -3.08 -7.25
N PHE A 49 6.97 -3.16 -6.17
CA PHE A 49 5.80 -2.28 -5.96
C PHE A 49 6.15 -0.80 -6.09
N MET A 50 7.22 -0.35 -5.43
CA MET A 50 7.59 1.07 -5.47
C MET A 50 8.08 1.53 -6.83
N ARG A 51 8.73 0.64 -7.60
CA ARG A 51 9.10 0.94 -8.98
C ARG A 51 7.85 1.18 -9.83
N ILE A 52 6.85 0.32 -9.70
CA ILE A 52 5.57 0.45 -10.41
C ILE A 52 4.86 1.75 -10.03
N LEU A 53 4.73 2.02 -8.71
CA LEU A 53 4.13 3.25 -8.20
C LEU A 53 4.81 4.50 -8.78
N SER A 54 6.15 4.49 -8.84
CA SER A 54 6.93 5.63 -9.35
C SER A 54 6.80 5.82 -10.87
N ASN A 55 6.61 4.73 -11.63
CA ASN A 55 6.42 4.79 -13.08
C ASN A 55 4.99 5.18 -13.48
N GLY A 56 4.06 5.18 -12.52
CA GLY A 56 2.65 5.41 -12.80
C GLY A 56 1.97 4.25 -13.53
N GLU A 57 2.55 3.06 -13.46
CA GLU A 57 2.08 1.87 -14.18
C GLU A 57 0.99 1.14 -13.38
N MET A 58 0.13 0.42 -14.10
CA MET A 58 -0.74 -0.59 -13.49
C MET A 58 0.11 -1.81 -13.16
N ALA A 59 -0.05 -2.38 -11.97
CA ALA A 59 0.47 -3.71 -11.71
C ALA A 59 -0.32 -4.48 -10.66
N GLU A 60 -0.06 -5.78 -10.66
CA GLU A 60 -0.60 -6.76 -9.75
C GLU A 60 0.56 -7.50 -9.08
N LEU A 61 0.55 -7.57 -7.75
CA LEU A 61 1.60 -8.21 -6.97
C LEU A 61 1.01 -9.14 -5.94
N LEU A 62 1.48 -10.39 -5.94
CA LEU A 62 1.15 -11.37 -4.92
C LEU A 62 2.05 -11.19 -3.70
N ASP A 63 1.41 -11.21 -2.54
CA ASP A 63 2.05 -11.13 -1.23
C ASP A 63 2.62 -12.50 -0.78
N LEU A 64 3.18 -12.58 0.43
CA LEU A 64 3.74 -13.83 0.96
C LEU A 64 2.71 -14.96 1.17
N GLY A 65 1.44 -14.61 1.39
CA GLY A 65 0.33 -15.54 1.55
C GLY A 65 -0.38 -15.90 0.25
N GLY A 66 -0.01 -15.26 -0.87
CA GLY A 66 -0.71 -15.37 -2.14
C GLY A 66 -1.90 -14.43 -2.29
N ASP A 67 -2.10 -13.52 -1.35
CA ASP A 67 -3.09 -12.45 -1.46
C ASP A 67 -2.60 -11.39 -2.46
N LEU A 68 -3.53 -10.71 -3.12
CA LEU A 68 -3.20 -9.84 -4.24
C LEU A 68 -3.31 -8.36 -3.85
N LEU A 69 -2.30 -7.58 -4.20
CA LEU A 69 -2.35 -6.13 -4.20
C LEU A 69 -2.26 -5.62 -5.64
N ARG A 70 -3.25 -4.82 -6.03
CA ARG A 70 -3.27 -4.11 -7.31
C ARG A 70 -2.98 -2.64 -7.09
N ILE A 71 -2.17 -2.07 -7.97
CA ILE A 71 -2.03 -0.63 -8.10
C ILE A 71 -2.43 -0.20 -9.50
N ARG A 72 -3.19 0.90 -9.60
CA ARG A 72 -3.54 1.49 -10.88
C ARG A 72 -3.55 3.01 -10.80
N PRO A 73 -3.07 3.71 -11.85
CA PRO A 73 -3.35 5.12 -11.99
C PRO A 73 -4.87 5.34 -12.10
N LEU A 74 -5.36 6.40 -11.48
CA LEU A 74 -6.73 6.90 -11.59
C LEU A 74 -6.71 8.26 -12.31
N ASN A 75 -7.89 8.78 -12.62
CA ASN A 75 -8.02 10.14 -13.16
C ASN A 75 -7.46 11.17 -12.16
N ASP A 76 -7.07 12.33 -12.68
CA ASP A 76 -6.60 13.49 -11.90
C ASP A 76 -5.32 13.27 -11.07
N GLY A 77 -4.51 12.26 -11.43
CA GLY A 77 -3.20 12.02 -10.81
C GLY A 77 -3.24 11.26 -9.48
N TYR A 78 -4.37 10.60 -9.18
CA TYR A 78 -4.49 9.68 -8.06
C TYR A 78 -3.99 8.27 -8.43
N PHE A 79 -3.70 7.47 -7.41
CA PHE A 79 -3.44 6.03 -7.53
C PHE A 79 -4.43 5.26 -6.68
N GLY A 80 -5.04 4.22 -7.26
CA GLY A 80 -5.83 3.25 -6.52
C GLY A 80 -4.94 2.11 -6.07
N ILE A 81 -4.91 1.85 -4.77
CA ILE A 81 -4.37 0.63 -4.16
C ILE A 81 -5.56 -0.25 -3.81
N GLU A 82 -5.59 -1.48 -4.30
CA GLU A 82 -6.63 -2.46 -4.00
C GLU A 82 -5.98 -3.72 -3.43
N ILE A 83 -6.54 -4.23 -2.33
CA ILE A 83 -6.13 -5.48 -1.71
C ILE A 83 -7.28 -6.47 -1.85
N GLU A 84 -6.96 -7.68 -2.30
CA GLU A 84 -7.83 -8.84 -2.36
C GLU A 84 -7.22 -9.96 -1.50
N SER A 85 -7.91 -10.32 -0.42
CA SER A 85 -7.46 -11.33 0.55
C SER A 85 -8.66 -12.07 1.12
N LYS A 86 -8.61 -13.41 1.14
CA LYS A 86 -9.62 -14.29 1.74
C LYS A 86 -11.08 -13.98 1.32
N GLY A 87 -11.29 -13.67 0.04
CA GLY A 87 -12.62 -13.36 -0.51
C GLY A 87 -13.16 -11.97 -0.15
N MET A 88 -12.33 -11.09 0.42
CA MET A 88 -12.62 -9.68 0.63
C MET A 88 -11.75 -8.81 -0.28
N THR A 89 -12.33 -7.75 -0.82
CA THR A 89 -11.61 -6.75 -1.61
C THR A 89 -11.81 -5.37 -0.99
N ARG A 90 -10.75 -4.59 -0.81
CA ARG A 90 -10.83 -3.17 -0.41
C ARG A 90 -9.86 -2.32 -1.19
N GLY A 91 -10.34 -1.15 -1.60
CA GLY A 91 -9.53 -0.12 -2.25
C GLY A 91 -9.22 1.04 -1.32
N PHE A 92 -8.14 1.75 -1.61
CA PHE A 92 -7.78 3.05 -1.06
C PHE A 92 -7.18 3.91 -2.16
N ALA A 93 -7.63 5.16 -2.29
CA ALA A 93 -7.05 6.09 -3.23
C ALA A 93 -5.98 6.94 -2.53
N ILE A 94 -4.78 6.98 -3.08
CA ILE A 94 -3.74 7.92 -2.67
C ILE A 94 -3.56 9.01 -3.72
N ASP A 95 -3.35 10.25 -3.29
CA ASP A 95 -2.99 11.34 -4.20
C ASP A 95 -1.51 11.30 -4.59
N LYS A 96 -1.11 12.18 -5.50
CA LYS A 96 0.28 12.28 -5.97
C LYS A 96 1.27 12.63 -4.84
N GLN A 97 0.87 13.45 -3.87
CA GLN A 97 1.72 13.83 -2.74
C GLN A 97 1.95 12.63 -1.81
N GLN A 98 0.89 11.88 -1.51
CA GLN A 98 0.94 10.67 -0.71
C GLN A 98 1.75 9.57 -1.40
N ALA A 99 1.59 9.39 -2.72
CA ALA A 99 2.41 8.47 -3.51
C ALA A 99 3.90 8.83 -3.46
N GLN A 100 4.23 10.13 -3.57
CA GLN A 100 5.60 10.61 -3.44
C GLN A 100 6.15 10.41 -2.02
N GLU A 101 5.36 10.69 -1.00
CA GLU A 101 5.73 10.45 0.40
C GLU A 101 6.01 8.97 0.66
N LEU A 102 5.14 8.08 0.16
CA LEU A 102 5.31 6.64 0.27
C LEU A 102 6.61 6.17 -0.40
N SER A 103 6.91 6.67 -1.60
CA SER A 103 8.16 6.38 -2.31
C SER A 103 9.39 6.89 -1.54
N ASN A 104 9.35 8.14 -1.06
CA ASN A 104 10.44 8.72 -0.27
C ASN A 104 10.68 7.97 1.04
N TRP A 105 9.60 7.63 1.73
CA TRP A 105 9.63 6.83 2.96
C TRP A 105 10.26 5.47 2.67
N PHE A 106 9.83 4.79 1.61
CA PHE A 106 10.38 3.50 1.20
C PHE A 106 11.89 3.55 0.96
N GLN A 107 12.35 4.55 0.19
CA GLN A 107 13.77 4.74 -0.08
C GLN A 107 14.57 4.96 1.21
N ARG A 108 14.03 5.74 2.15
CA ARG A 108 14.67 6.02 3.44
C ARG A 108 14.80 4.75 4.28
N VAL A 109 13.76 3.93 4.36
CA VAL A 109 13.75 2.73 5.23
C VAL A 109 14.52 1.55 4.65
N HIS A 110 14.82 1.56 3.34
CA HIS A 110 15.61 0.53 2.68
C HIS A 110 17.05 0.93 2.30
N LYS A 111 17.45 2.20 2.52
CA LYS A 111 18.86 2.62 2.56
C LYS A 111 19.52 2.32 3.91
N LEU A 112 18.70 2.09 4.94
CA LEU A 112 19.07 1.46 6.22
C LEU A 112 19.10 -0.07 6.06
#